data_AF-A0A0D1JJ05-F1
#
_entry.id   AF-A0A0D1JJ05-F1
#
_cell.length_a   1.000
_cell.length_b   1.000
_cell.length_c   1.000
_cell.angle_alpha   90.00
_cell.angle_beta   90.00
_cell.angle_gamma   90.00
#
_symmetry.space_group_name_H-M   'P 1'
#
loop_
_entity.id
_entity.type
_entity.pdbx_description
1 polymer ?
#
loop_
_entity_poly.entity_id
_entity_poly.type
_entity_poly.pdbx_seq_one_letter_code
_entity_poly.pdbx_strand_id
1 'polypeptide(L)'
;MKNKSIIFWVILSIITSFLVTTYFWLAETKVPSFVAEWVSAFGTVGAVATALYIQFRNESIVKVQNNLNKQNAVCLTLLNDLSDIRKELNEVFMQLANAFVKSNESDDNTITTDEVLALKSKASNILSEKWQLNSRLVEILNEGEQYECRLALQNMSDVVLAKIYSSETISDLMSIMNGDPYQYIDKIHNIISTKYQRINSLV
;
A
#
# COMPACT_ATOMS: atom_id res chain seq x y z
N MET A 1 -25.72 1.27 -9.49
CA MET A 1 -26.89 2.20 -9.51
C MET A 1 -26.48 3.64 -9.87
N LYS A 2 -25.73 3.89 -10.97
CA LYS A 2 -25.29 5.26 -11.36
C LYS A 2 -26.04 5.87 -12.56
N ASN A 3 -26.72 5.07 -13.39
CA ASN A 3 -27.38 5.56 -14.61
C ASN A 3 -28.75 6.22 -14.41
N LYS A 4 -29.40 6.04 -13.24
CA LYS A 4 -30.74 6.60 -12.98
C LYS A 4 -30.72 8.14 -12.88
N SER A 5 -29.61 8.75 -12.46
CA SER A 5 -29.47 10.20 -12.33
C SER A 5 -29.43 10.91 -13.69
N ILE A 6 -28.66 10.39 -14.65
CA ILE A 6 -28.48 11.02 -15.96
C ILE A 6 -29.80 11.03 -16.75
N ILE A 7 -30.55 9.93 -16.72
CA ILE A 7 -31.84 9.81 -17.43
C ILE A 7 -32.86 10.82 -16.90
N PHE A 8 -32.89 11.06 -15.59
CA PHE A 8 -33.76 12.06 -14.97
C PHE A 8 -33.46 13.47 -15.49
N TRP A 9 -32.18 13.87 -15.54
CA TRP A 9 -31.78 15.19 -16.02
C TRP A 9 -32.03 15.40 -17.52
N VAL A 10 -31.89 14.35 -18.32
CA VAL A 10 -32.21 14.38 -19.77
C VAL A 10 -33.72 14.55 -19.99
N ILE A 11 -34.55 13.78 -19.28
CA ILE A 11 -36.01 13.88 -19.40
C ILE A 11 -36.49 15.27 -18.93
N LEU A 12 -35.91 15.79 -17.85
CA LEU A 12 -36.25 17.12 -17.34
C LEU A 12 -35.88 18.22 -18.34
N SER A 13 -34.73 18.12 -19.04
CA SER A 13 -34.34 19.11 -20.05
C SER A 13 -35.25 19.08 -21.28
N ILE A 14 -35.70 17.89 -21.71
CA ILE A 14 -36.64 17.73 -22.83
C ILE A 14 -38.00 18.33 -22.48
N ILE A 15 -38.53 18.05 -21.28
CA ILE A 15 -39.82 18.58 -20.83
C ILE A 15 -39.76 20.11 -20.69
N THR A 16 -38.70 20.64 -20.09
CA THR A 16 -38.52 22.09 -19.95
C THR A 16 -38.33 22.76 -21.32
N SER A 17 -37.55 22.19 -22.22
CA SER A 17 -37.41 22.72 -23.58
C SER A 17 -38.75 22.71 -24.33
N PHE A 18 -39.53 21.63 -24.22
CA PHE A 18 -40.85 21.54 -24.85
C PHE A 18 -41.81 22.58 -24.29
N LEU A 19 -41.87 22.75 -22.97
CA LEU A 19 -42.72 23.76 -22.32
C LEU A 19 -42.32 25.19 -22.72
N VAL A 20 -41.02 25.47 -22.81
CA VAL A 20 -40.49 26.77 -23.22
C VAL A 20 -40.83 27.04 -24.70
N THR A 21 -40.54 26.11 -25.61
CA THR A 21 -40.85 26.26 -27.04
C THR A 21 -42.35 26.43 -27.28
N THR A 22 -43.19 25.69 -26.55
CA THR A 22 -44.66 25.79 -26.67
C THR A 22 -45.19 27.10 -26.12
N TYR A 23 -44.63 27.60 -25.01
CA TYR A 23 -44.98 28.91 -24.45
C TYR A 23 -44.64 30.06 -25.40
N PHE A 24 -43.47 30.01 -26.04
CA PHE A 24 -43.06 30.98 -27.07
C PHE A 24 -43.96 30.97 -28.30
N TRP A 25 -44.45 29.80 -28.68
CA TRP A 25 -45.35 29.65 -29.82
C TRP A 25 -46.75 30.24 -29.53
N LEU A 26 -47.14 30.30 -28.26
CA LEU A 26 -48.44 30.81 -27.81
C LEU A 26 -48.44 32.29 -27.39
N ALA A 27 -47.27 32.89 -27.14
CA ALA A 27 -47.15 34.27 -26.67
C ALA A 27 -46.93 35.25 -27.84
N GLU A 28 -48.00 35.67 -28.50
CA GLU A 28 -47.94 36.44 -29.76
C GLU A 28 -47.54 37.92 -29.61
N THR A 29 -47.37 38.48 -28.41
CA THR A 29 -46.96 39.90 -28.28
C THR A 29 -46.16 40.23 -27.02
N LYS A 30 -45.05 40.96 -27.23
CA LYS A 30 -44.26 41.78 -26.27
C LYS A 30 -43.67 41.06 -25.05
N VAL A 31 -42.54 40.36 -25.22
CA VAL A 31 -41.82 39.73 -24.11
C VAL A 31 -40.27 39.82 -24.20
N PRO A 32 -39.61 40.97 -24.42
CA PRO A 32 -38.14 40.99 -24.36
C PRO A 32 -37.59 40.80 -22.93
N SER A 33 -38.26 41.36 -21.91
CA SER A 33 -37.72 41.39 -20.52
C SER A 33 -37.82 40.05 -19.81
N PHE A 34 -38.98 39.38 -19.88
CA PHE A 34 -39.18 38.08 -19.21
C PHE A 34 -38.34 36.97 -19.86
N VAL A 35 -38.13 37.02 -21.18
CA VAL A 35 -37.22 36.09 -21.87
C VAL A 35 -35.77 36.27 -21.41
N ALA A 36 -35.33 37.52 -21.24
CA ALA A 36 -34.01 37.81 -20.70
C ALA A 36 -33.85 37.30 -19.26
N GLU A 37 -34.87 37.47 -18.41
CA GLU A 37 -34.87 36.94 -17.03
C GLU A 37 -34.75 35.41 -17.01
N TRP A 38 -35.53 34.69 -17.84
CA TRP A 38 -35.45 33.23 -17.92
C TRP A 38 -34.15 32.72 -18.53
N VAL A 39 -33.64 33.35 -19.59
CA VAL A 39 -32.34 32.99 -20.17
C VAL A 39 -31.21 33.22 -19.16
N SER A 40 -31.30 34.30 -18.36
CA SER A 40 -30.33 34.53 -17.27
C SER A 40 -30.45 33.49 -16.15
N ALA A 41 -31.67 33.06 -15.80
CA ALA A 41 -31.93 32.04 -14.79
C ALA A 41 -31.45 30.65 -15.24
N PHE A 42 -31.69 30.27 -16.49
CA PHE A 42 -31.15 29.02 -17.06
C PHE A 42 -29.63 29.08 -17.22
N GLY A 43 -29.07 30.23 -17.62
CA GLY A 43 -27.62 30.43 -17.69
C GLY A 43 -26.94 30.30 -16.33
N THR A 44 -27.53 30.86 -15.27
CA THR A 44 -27.02 30.72 -13.89
C THR A 44 -27.16 29.30 -13.37
N VAL A 45 -28.28 28.61 -13.59
CA VAL A 45 -28.43 27.19 -13.19
C VAL A 45 -27.45 26.30 -13.95
N GLY A 46 -27.26 26.51 -15.26
CA GLY A 46 -26.28 25.79 -16.07
C GLY A 46 -24.83 26.05 -15.62
N ALA A 47 -24.50 27.30 -15.27
CA ALA A 47 -23.20 27.66 -14.72
C ALA A 47 -22.96 27.02 -13.35
N VAL A 48 -23.96 27.00 -12.46
CA VAL A 48 -23.88 26.35 -11.14
C VAL A 48 -23.73 24.84 -11.29
N ALA A 49 -24.49 24.19 -12.18
CA ALA A 49 -24.37 22.75 -12.44
C ALA A 49 -22.98 22.39 -13.00
N THR A 50 -22.45 23.21 -13.92
CA THR A 50 -21.10 23.02 -14.48
C THR A 50 -20.02 23.26 -13.43
N ALA A 51 -20.16 24.29 -12.60
CA ALA A 51 -19.25 24.59 -11.50
C ALA A 51 -19.22 23.45 -10.47
N LEU A 52 -20.39 22.95 -10.06
CA LEU A 52 -20.50 21.79 -9.17
C LEU A 52 -19.90 20.53 -9.79
N TYR A 53 -20.15 20.27 -11.09
CA TYR A 53 -19.54 19.15 -11.79
C TYR A 53 -18.02 19.22 -11.81
N ILE A 54 -17.45 20.39 -12.14
CA ILE A 54 -16.00 20.63 -12.11
C ILE A 54 -15.47 20.48 -10.69
N GLN A 55 -16.16 21.00 -9.68
CA GLN A 55 -15.77 20.89 -8.28
C GLN A 55 -15.73 19.43 -7.82
N PHE A 56 -16.78 18.65 -8.04
CA PHE A 56 -16.81 17.22 -7.68
C PHE A 56 -15.77 16.41 -8.45
N ARG A 57 -15.55 16.73 -9.72
CA ARG A 57 -14.50 16.10 -10.53
C ARG A 57 -13.12 16.40 -9.95
N ASN A 58 -12.83 17.66 -9.65
CA ASN A 58 -11.54 18.06 -9.08
C ASN A 58 -11.33 17.44 -7.69
N GLU A 59 -12.35 17.43 -6.83
CA GLU A 59 -12.27 16.75 -5.53
C GLU A 59 -12.01 15.25 -5.67
N SER A 60 -12.63 14.58 -6.66
CA SER A 60 -12.39 13.17 -6.90
C SER A 60 -10.96 12.89 -7.36
N ILE A 61 -10.40 13.74 -8.22
CA ILE A 61 -9.01 13.64 -8.69
C ILE A 61 -8.05 13.88 -7.53
N VAL A 62 -8.27 14.92 -6.73
CA VAL A 62 -7.44 15.25 -5.55
C VAL A 62 -7.48 14.12 -4.52
N LYS A 63 -8.65 13.51 -4.28
CA LYS A 63 -8.78 12.36 -3.37
C LYS A 63 -7.99 11.14 -3.88
N VAL A 64 -8.04 10.86 -5.18
CA VAL A 64 -7.26 9.77 -5.79
C VAL A 64 -5.77 10.04 -5.66
N GLN A 65 -5.31 11.25 -6.00
CA GLN A 65 -3.90 11.63 -5.89
C GLN A 65 -3.38 11.54 -4.46
N ASN A 66 -4.14 12.04 -3.49
CA ASN A 66 -3.77 11.96 -2.07
C ASN A 66 -3.68 10.50 -1.59
N ASN A 67 -4.56 9.63 -2.08
CA ASN A 67 -4.50 8.20 -1.75
C ASN A 67 -3.26 7.53 -2.36
N LEU A 68 -2.95 7.81 -3.63
CA LEU A 68 -1.74 7.28 -4.30
C LEU A 68 -0.47 7.76 -3.58
N ASN A 69 -0.40 9.04 -3.21
CA ASN A 69 0.71 9.61 -2.44
C ASN A 69 0.87 8.92 -1.08
N LYS A 70 -0.25 8.68 -0.37
CA LYS A 70 -0.24 7.95 0.90
C LYS A 70 0.28 6.52 0.71
N GLN A 71 -0.21 5.81 -0.30
CA GLN A 71 0.23 4.44 -0.60
C GLN A 71 1.72 4.39 -0.98
N ASN A 72 2.20 5.36 -1.74
CA ASN A 72 3.63 5.50 -2.06
C ASN A 72 4.50 5.71 -0.83
N ALA A 73 4.08 6.59 0.09
CA ALA A 73 4.79 6.80 1.34
C ALA A 73 4.87 5.50 2.17
N VAL A 74 3.75 4.77 2.27
CA VAL A 74 3.71 3.46 2.96
C VAL A 74 4.65 2.45 2.28
N CYS A 75 4.65 2.35 0.95
CA CYS A 75 5.57 1.48 0.22
C CYS A 75 7.04 1.81 0.54
N LEU A 76 7.43 3.08 0.52
CA LEU A 76 8.80 3.50 0.83
C LEU A 76 9.19 3.14 2.26
N THR A 77 8.32 3.40 3.23
CA THR A 77 8.58 3.02 4.62
C THR A 77 8.74 1.50 4.75
N LEU A 78 7.88 0.72 4.10
CA LEU A 78 7.97 -0.74 4.12
C LEU A 78 9.25 -1.28 3.48
N LEU A 79 9.69 -0.70 2.36
CA LEU A 79 10.94 -1.09 1.71
C LEU A 79 12.15 -0.78 2.58
N ASN A 80 12.15 0.39 3.25
CA ASN A 80 13.20 0.75 4.20
C ASN A 80 13.18 -0.20 5.41
N ASP A 81 12.01 -0.48 5.99
CA ASP A 81 11.86 -1.40 7.12
C ASP A 81 12.40 -2.81 6.77
N LEU A 82 12.11 -3.31 5.56
CA LEU A 82 12.63 -4.61 5.09
C LEU A 82 14.15 -4.60 4.88
N SER A 83 14.70 -3.50 4.35
CA SER A 83 16.14 -3.33 4.21
C SER A 83 16.84 -3.30 5.59
N ASP A 84 16.25 -2.61 6.56
CA ASP A 84 16.78 -2.55 7.93
C ASP A 84 16.74 -3.93 8.59
N ILE A 85 15.64 -4.67 8.45
CA ILE A 85 15.53 -6.06 8.94
C ILE A 85 16.62 -6.95 8.33
N ARG A 86 16.82 -6.86 7.00
CA ARG A 86 17.85 -7.65 6.32
C ARG A 86 19.24 -7.33 6.86
N LYS A 87 19.53 -6.05 7.10
CA LYS A 87 20.80 -5.60 7.65
C LYS A 87 21.00 -6.08 9.08
N GLU A 88 20.02 -5.88 9.96
CA GLU A 88 20.07 -6.31 11.36
C GLU A 88 20.24 -7.83 11.47
N LEU A 89 19.52 -8.62 10.67
CA LEU A 89 19.68 -10.07 10.63
C LEU A 89 21.08 -10.46 10.18
N ASN A 90 21.62 -9.81 9.14
CA ASN A 90 22.98 -10.10 8.67
C ASN A 90 24.04 -9.81 9.74
N GLU A 91 23.91 -8.70 10.46
CA GLU A 91 24.78 -8.37 11.58
C GLU A 91 24.71 -9.44 12.68
N VAL A 92 23.51 -9.90 13.02
CA VAL A 92 23.31 -10.96 14.03
C VAL A 92 23.88 -12.30 13.55
N PHE A 93 23.69 -12.68 12.28
CA PHE A 93 24.24 -13.94 11.75
C PHE A 93 25.76 -13.92 11.71
N MET A 94 26.39 -12.78 11.38
CA MET A 94 27.84 -12.62 11.45
C MET A 94 28.35 -12.70 12.90
N GLN A 95 27.65 -12.10 13.85
CA GLN A 95 27.98 -12.24 15.27
C GLN A 95 27.84 -13.68 15.74
N LEU A 96 26.80 -14.38 15.31
CA LEU A 96 26.56 -15.79 15.63
C LEU A 96 27.68 -16.68 15.08
N ALA A 97 28.11 -16.46 13.84
CA ALA A 97 29.23 -17.18 13.24
C ALA A 97 30.53 -16.98 14.05
N ASN A 98 30.83 -15.73 14.43
CA ASN A 98 32.01 -15.43 15.25
C ASN A 98 31.92 -16.07 16.64
N ALA A 99 30.74 -16.10 17.25
CA ALA A 99 30.52 -16.74 18.55
C ALA A 99 30.75 -18.26 18.47
N PHE A 100 30.26 -18.92 17.40
CA PHE A 100 30.53 -20.34 17.18
C PHE A 100 32.02 -20.65 16.94
N VAL A 101 32.75 -19.79 16.21
CA VAL A 101 34.20 -19.96 16.03
C VAL A 101 34.93 -19.86 17.37
N LYS A 102 34.62 -18.83 18.16
CA LYS A 102 35.21 -18.66 19.50
C LYS A 102 34.91 -19.84 20.41
N SER A 103 33.69 -20.37 20.38
CA SER A 103 33.29 -21.51 21.20
C SER A 103 34.11 -22.77 20.89
N ASN A 104 34.57 -22.92 19.65
CA ASN A 104 35.41 -24.04 19.26
C ASN A 104 36.89 -23.85 19.64
N GLU A 105 37.30 -22.62 19.94
CA GLU A 105 38.69 -22.24 20.25
C GLU A 105 38.95 -22.05 21.76
N SER A 106 37.92 -21.77 22.58
CA SER A 106 38.05 -21.48 24.01
C SER A 106 37.58 -22.63 24.91
N ASP A 107 38.38 -23.00 25.92
CA ASP A 107 38.03 -24.00 26.97
C ASP A 107 36.90 -23.52 27.92
N ASP A 108 36.54 -22.23 27.92
CA ASP A 108 35.48 -21.65 28.75
C ASP A 108 34.12 -21.70 28.03
N ASN A 109 33.56 -22.91 27.92
CA ASN A 109 32.32 -23.19 27.19
C ASN A 109 31.07 -22.47 27.73
N THR A 110 31.09 -21.99 28.97
CA THR A 110 29.87 -21.49 29.65
C THR A 110 29.46 -20.11 29.14
N ILE A 111 30.42 -19.18 29.02
CA ILE A 111 30.16 -17.79 28.58
C ILE A 111 29.75 -17.76 27.11
N THR A 112 30.35 -18.63 26.28
CA THR A 112 30.07 -18.68 24.84
C THR A 112 28.72 -19.31 24.52
N THR A 113 28.24 -20.23 25.36
CA THR A 113 26.91 -20.84 25.20
C THR A 113 25.80 -19.83 25.45
N ASP A 114 25.94 -18.98 26.48
CA ASP A 114 24.96 -17.92 26.78
C ASP A 114 24.95 -16.83 25.68
N GLU A 115 26.12 -16.47 25.14
CA GLU A 115 26.24 -15.51 24.02
C GLU A 115 25.54 -16.03 22.76
N VAL A 116 25.76 -17.30 22.39
CA VAL A 116 25.12 -17.95 21.24
C VAL A 116 23.59 -17.99 21.43
N LEU A 117 23.10 -18.34 22.61
CA LEU A 117 21.67 -18.38 22.89
C LEU A 117 21.02 -16.99 22.80
N ALA A 118 21.68 -15.96 23.34
CA ALA A 118 21.22 -14.58 23.25
C ALA A 118 21.12 -14.09 21.80
N LEU A 119 22.11 -14.41 20.95
CA LEU A 119 22.11 -14.05 19.53
C LEU A 119 21.02 -14.79 18.74
N LYS A 120 20.77 -16.07 19.02
CA LYS A 120 19.65 -16.83 18.43
C LYS A 120 18.29 -16.23 18.80
N SER A 121 18.13 -15.85 20.06
CA SER A 121 16.91 -15.16 20.54
C SER A 121 16.74 -13.82 19.84
N LYS A 122 17.81 -13.03 19.73
CA LYS A 122 17.80 -11.74 19.03
C LYS A 122 17.40 -11.89 17.55
N ALA A 123 17.94 -12.87 16.84
CA ALA A 123 17.54 -13.15 15.45
C ALA A 123 16.04 -13.42 15.31
N SER A 124 15.47 -14.18 16.25
CA SER A 124 14.04 -14.50 16.27
C SER A 124 13.18 -13.27 16.60
N ASN A 125 13.67 -12.40 17.49
CA ASN A 125 12.95 -11.22 17.93
C ASN A 125 12.88 -10.12 16.86
N ILE A 126 13.91 -9.96 16.02
CA ILE A 126 13.93 -8.94 14.95
C ILE A 126 12.68 -9.04 14.06
N LEU A 127 12.26 -10.26 13.71
CA LEU A 127 11.07 -10.46 12.88
C LEU A 127 9.77 -10.15 13.65
N SER A 128 9.73 -10.49 14.94
CA SER A 128 8.56 -10.29 15.81
C SER A 128 8.32 -8.82 16.16
N GLU A 129 9.38 -8.05 16.41
CA GLU A 129 9.29 -6.63 16.76
C GLU A 129 8.85 -5.80 15.55
N LYS A 130 9.18 -6.26 14.34
CA LYS A 130 8.82 -5.60 13.09
C LYS A 130 7.50 -6.13 12.49
N TRP A 131 6.72 -6.90 13.26
CA TRP A 131 5.40 -7.42 12.87
C TRP A 131 4.37 -6.34 12.48
N GLN A 132 4.64 -5.07 12.80
CA GLN A 132 3.88 -3.92 12.27
C GLN A 132 3.88 -3.83 10.73
N LEU A 133 4.75 -4.57 10.04
CA LEU A 133 4.69 -4.77 8.59
C LEU A 133 3.29 -5.26 8.15
N ASN A 134 2.66 -6.18 8.89
CA ASN A 134 1.38 -6.77 8.47
C ASN A 134 0.23 -5.76 8.39
N SER A 135 0.14 -4.81 9.33
CA SER A 135 -0.92 -3.80 9.30
C SER A 135 -0.74 -2.82 8.15
N ARG A 136 0.51 -2.45 7.84
CA ARG A 136 0.86 -1.55 6.74
C ARG A 136 0.71 -2.20 5.36
N LEU A 137 0.96 -3.51 5.25
CA LEU A 137 0.75 -4.27 4.00
C LEU A 137 -0.72 -4.24 3.56
N VAL A 138 -1.67 -4.24 4.50
CA VAL A 138 -3.11 -4.17 4.20
C VAL A 138 -3.49 -2.86 3.49
N GLU A 139 -2.76 -1.76 3.74
CA GLU A 139 -3.07 -0.45 3.14
C GLU A 139 -2.72 -0.38 1.64
N ILE A 140 -1.82 -1.24 1.17
CA ILE A 140 -1.23 -1.16 -0.18
C ILE A 140 -1.44 -2.43 -1.02
N LEU A 141 -1.53 -3.60 -0.41
CA LEU A 141 -1.60 -4.89 -1.11
C LEU A 141 -3.03 -5.41 -1.22
N ASN A 142 -3.32 -6.14 -2.29
CA ASN A 142 -4.57 -6.90 -2.42
C ASN A 142 -4.51 -8.18 -1.56
N GLU A 143 -5.65 -8.86 -1.38
CA GLU A 143 -5.74 -10.04 -0.51
C GLU A 143 -4.77 -11.18 -0.91
N GLY A 144 -4.55 -11.38 -2.21
CA GLY A 144 -3.61 -12.37 -2.72
C GLY A 144 -2.15 -12.02 -2.40
N GLU A 145 -1.75 -10.78 -2.68
CA GLU A 145 -0.43 -10.23 -2.34
C GLU A 145 -0.18 -10.28 -0.82
N GLN A 146 -1.18 -9.96 -0.01
CA GLN A 146 -1.10 -10.04 1.46
C GLN A 146 -0.92 -11.49 1.94
N TYR A 147 -1.59 -12.46 1.31
CA TYR A 147 -1.41 -13.87 1.63
C TYR A 147 0.01 -14.34 1.31
N GLU A 148 0.55 -13.97 0.15
CA GLU A 148 1.91 -14.32 -0.23
C GLU A 148 2.97 -13.73 0.71
N CYS A 149 2.80 -12.46 1.13
CA CYS A 149 3.69 -11.83 2.10
C CYS A 149 3.61 -12.51 3.47
N ARG A 150 2.41 -12.86 3.95
CA ARG A 150 2.23 -13.58 5.22
C ARG A 150 2.88 -14.97 5.17
N LEU A 151 2.71 -15.68 4.06
CA LEU A 151 3.33 -16.99 3.86
C LEU A 151 4.87 -16.88 3.81
N ALA A 152 5.41 -15.84 3.17
CA ALA A 152 6.85 -15.59 3.14
C ALA A 152 7.40 -15.29 4.55
N LEU A 153 6.72 -14.44 5.33
CA LEU A 153 7.10 -14.14 6.72
C LEU A 153 7.05 -15.41 7.59
N GLN A 154 6.00 -16.22 7.43
CA GLN A 154 5.89 -17.48 8.16
C GLN A 154 7.03 -18.44 7.79
N ASN A 155 7.35 -18.59 6.51
CA ASN A 155 8.46 -19.43 6.10
C ASN A 155 9.82 -18.90 6.59
N MET A 156 10.00 -17.57 6.66
CA MET A 156 11.20 -16.98 7.27
C MET A 156 11.34 -17.42 8.74
N SER A 157 10.24 -17.38 9.50
CA SER A 157 10.21 -17.85 10.89
C SER A 157 10.45 -19.36 11.01
N ASP A 158 9.63 -20.16 10.32
CA ASP A 158 9.52 -21.60 10.53
C ASP A 158 10.65 -22.39 9.84
N VAL A 159 11.20 -21.85 8.75
CA VAL A 159 12.23 -22.55 7.95
C VAL A 159 13.63 -22.00 8.20
N VAL A 160 13.80 -20.68 8.30
CA VAL A 160 15.14 -20.07 8.44
C VAL A 160 15.47 -19.85 9.91
N LEU A 161 14.67 -19.04 10.61
CA LEU A 161 14.97 -18.67 12.00
C LEU A 161 14.90 -19.87 12.95
N ALA A 162 13.94 -20.79 12.76
CA ALA A 162 13.88 -22.02 13.53
C ALA A 162 15.14 -22.89 13.36
N LYS A 163 15.67 -23.01 12.14
CA LYS A 163 16.92 -23.76 11.88
C LYS A 163 18.14 -23.06 12.47
N ILE A 164 18.17 -21.73 12.45
CA ILE A 164 19.24 -20.94 13.10
C ILE A 164 19.15 -21.08 14.62
N TYR A 165 17.95 -21.15 15.19
CA TYR A 165 17.78 -21.38 16.61
C TYR A 165 18.26 -22.78 17.02
N SER A 166 17.95 -23.79 16.20
CA SER A 166 18.35 -25.19 16.43
C SER A 166 19.77 -25.52 16.00
N SER A 167 20.55 -24.59 15.42
CA SER A 167 21.91 -24.89 14.97
C SER A 167 22.83 -25.14 16.16
N GLU A 168 23.60 -26.23 16.14
CA GLU A 168 24.51 -26.56 17.24
C GLU A 168 25.95 -26.20 16.87
N THR A 169 26.24 -26.11 15.58
CA THR A 169 27.59 -25.89 15.07
C THR A 169 27.67 -24.75 14.05
N ILE A 170 28.89 -24.24 13.85
CA ILE A 170 29.21 -23.34 12.74
C ILE A 170 28.83 -23.95 11.37
N SER A 171 28.95 -25.28 11.22
CA SER A 171 28.65 -25.97 9.96
C SER A 171 27.16 -25.91 9.64
N ASP A 172 26.30 -26.10 10.64
CA ASP A 172 24.84 -25.98 10.51
C ASP A 172 24.46 -24.56 10.08
N LEU A 173 25.06 -23.55 10.73
CA LEU A 173 24.83 -22.15 10.40
C LEU A 173 25.26 -21.85 8.96
N MET A 174 26.45 -22.27 8.55
CA MET A 174 26.95 -22.04 7.19
C MET A 174 26.10 -22.74 6.13
N SER A 175 25.54 -23.92 6.43
CA SER A 175 24.60 -24.58 5.53
C SER A 175 23.34 -23.75 5.29
N ILE A 176 22.85 -23.04 6.31
CA ILE A 176 21.69 -22.14 6.19
C ILE A 176 22.07 -20.88 5.39
N MET A 177 23.23 -20.28 5.70
CA MET A 177 23.72 -19.08 5.02
C MET A 177 23.98 -19.32 3.52
N ASN A 178 24.46 -20.50 3.16
CA ASN A 178 24.68 -20.90 1.76
C ASN A 178 23.37 -21.12 0.97
N GLY A 179 22.25 -21.34 1.67
CA GLY A 179 20.94 -21.57 1.08
C GLY A 179 20.11 -20.32 0.81
N ASP A 180 20.72 -19.14 0.85
CA ASP A 180 20.06 -17.82 0.83
C ASP A 180 19.00 -17.64 1.93
N PRO A 181 19.41 -17.27 3.15
CA PRO A 181 18.49 -17.07 4.27
C PRO A 181 17.57 -15.85 4.07
N TYR A 182 17.83 -15.02 3.05
CA TYR A 182 17.09 -13.77 2.82
C TYR A 182 16.02 -13.91 1.74
N GLN A 183 15.91 -15.06 1.06
CA GLN A 183 14.97 -15.28 -0.05
C GLN A 183 13.53 -14.85 0.24
N TYR A 184 13.06 -15.03 1.48
CA TYR A 184 11.69 -14.68 1.87
C TYR A 184 11.52 -13.17 2.08
N ILE A 185 12.54 -12.50 2.59
CA ILE A 185 12.58 -11.02 2.68
C ILE A 185 12.62 -10.44 1.28
N ASP A 186 13.43 -11.00 0.38
CA ASP A 186 13.57 -10.55 -1.00
C ASP A 186 12.28 -10.77 -1.80
N LYS A 187 11.54 -11.85 -1.53
CA LYS A 187 10.20 -12.07 -2.09
C LYS A 187 9.23 -10.96 -1.69
N ILE A 188 9.17 -10.59 -0.41
CA ILE A 188 8.29 -9.52 0.08
C ILE A 188 8.73 -8.18 -0.53
N HIS A 189 10.04 -7.91 -0.55
CA HIS A 189 10.61 -6.71 -1.17
C HIS A 189 10.21 -6.58 -2.65
N ASN A 190 10.24 -7.68 -3.42
CA ASN A 190 9.83 -7.68 -4.83
C ASN A 190 8.34 -7.39 -5.03
N ILE A 191 7.47 -7.93 -4.17
CA ILE A 191 6.02 -7.66 -4.22
C ILE A 191 5.78 -6.15 -3.97
N ILE A 192 6.37 -5.60 -2.92
CA ILE A 192 6.20 -4.19 -2.55
C ILE A 192 6.83 -3.27 -3.61
N SER A 193 8.01 -3.61 -4.12
CA SER A 193 8.69 -2.84 -5.17
C SER A 193 7.87 -2.78 -6.46
N THR A 194 7.30 -3.92 -6.87
CA THR A 194 6.40 -3.98 -8.04
C THR A 194 5.17 -3.10 -7.81
N LYS A 195 4.60 -3.15 -6.60
CA LYS A 195 3.46 -2.31 -6.24
C LYS A 195 3.81 -0.82 -6.26
N TYR A 196 4.95 -0.46 -5.70
CA TYR A 196 5.48 0.91 -5.69
C TYR A 196 5.71 1.45 -7.10
N GLN A 197 6.35 0.69 -7.98
CA GLN A 197 6.55 1.07 -9.40
C GLN A 197 5.22 1.30 -10.10
N ARG A 198 4.23 0.44 -9.85
CA ARG A 198 2.89 0.58 -10.42
C ARG A 198 2.18 1.84 -9.94
N ILE A 199 2.27 2.16 -8.65
CA ILE A 199 1.69 3.40 -8.10
C ILE A 199 2.40 4.63 -8.67
N ASN A 200 3.74 4.63 -8.74
CA ASN A 200 4.50 5.72 -9.35
C ASN A 200 4.19 5.96 -10.83
N SER A 201 3.80 4.93 -11.58
CA SER A 201 3.36 5.10 -12.97
C SER A 201 1.99 5.76 -13.13
N LEU A 202 1.22 5.86 -12.04
CA LEU A 202 -0.13 6.43 -11.99
C LEU A 202 -0.19 7.83 -11.38
N VAL A 203 0.91 8.28 -10.75
CA VAL A 203 1.11 9.59 -10.12
C VAL A 203 1.63 10.59 -11.14
#